data_AF-A0A7X9A3Q2-F1
#
_entry.id   AF-A0A7X9A3Q2-F1
#
_cell.length_a   1.000
_cell.length_b   1.000
_cell.length_c   1.000
_cell.angle_alpha   90.00
_cell.angle_beta   90.00
_cell.angle_gamma   90.00
#
_symmetry.space_group_name_H-M   'P 1'
#
loop_
_entity.id
_entity.type
_entity.pdbx_description
1 polymer ?
#
loop_
_entity_poly.entity_id
_entity_poly.type
_entity_poly.pdbx_seq_one_letter_code
_entity_poly.pdbx_strand_id
1 'polypeptide(L)'
;MEGLKCPVCNAISLVDFITDGEIYPCSYCKSKFTVTAVRRLYLEPHRKAKGDQQTYNYDEFVKNLSYSALITLLNVISNEIIKRHFQKDNKMC
;
A
#
# COMPACT_ATOMS: atom_id res chain seq x y z
N MET A 1 -14.90 0.81 0.82
CA MET A 1 -13.58 1.46 0.69
C MET A 1 -13.06 1.18 -0.70
N GLU A 2 -12.58 2.22 -1.37
CA GLU A 2 -11.89 2.14 -2.65
C GLU A 2 -10.39 2.29 -2.43
N GLY A 3 -9.60 1.43 -3.07
CA GLY A 3 -8.17 1.60 -3.19
C GLY A 3 -7.85 2.45 -4.41
N LEU A 4 -7.15 3.56 -4.22
CA LEU A 4 -6.72 4.40 -5.32
C LEU A 4 -5.22 4.26 -5.55
N LYS A 5 -4.84 3.72 -6.72
CA LYS A 5 -3.44 3.52 -7.11
C LYS A 5 -2.83 4.83 -7.64
N CYS A 6 -1.78 5.29 -6.98
CA CYS A 6 -0.99 6.42 -7.44
C CYS A 6 -0.20 6.07 -8.71
N PRO A 7 -0.29 6.84 -9.81
CA PRO A 7 0.46 6.58 -11.04
C PRO A 7 1.96 6.88 -10.90
N VAL A 8 2.35 7.66 -9.88
CA VAL A 8 3.75 8.06 -9.66
C VAL A 8 4.48 6.98 -8.86
N CYS A 9 4.06 6.74 -7.61
CA CYS A 9 4.75 5.81 -6.70
C CYS A 9 4.09 4.43 -6.55
N ASN A 10 3.00 4.15 -7.28
CA ASN A 10 2.24 2.89 -7.22
C ASN A 10 1.61 2.55 -5.86
N ALA A 11 1.70 3.43 -4.86
CA ALA A 11 1.03 3.23 -3.58
C ALA A 11 -0.50 3.24 -3.75
N ILE A 12 -1.19 2.45 -2.93
CA ILE A 12 -2.64 2.39 -2.88
C ILE A 12 -3.10 3.15 -1.64
N SER A 13 -3.90 4.19 -1.84
CA SER A 13 -4.56 4.94 -0.76
C SER A 13 -5.98 4.42 -0.56
N LEU A 14 -6.41 4.24 0.68
CA LEU A 14 -7.80 3.91 1.01
C LEU A 14 -8.62 5.20 1.06
N VAL A 15 -9.73 5.24 0.32
CA VAL A 15 -10.69 6.35 0.31
C VAL A 15 -12.12 5.82 0.41
N ASP A 16 -13.00 6.57 1.07
CA ASP A 16 -14.39 6.15 1.27
C ASP A 16 -15.26 6.44 0.04
N PHE A 17 -15.09 7.61 -0.55
CA PHE A 17 -15.79 8.05 -1.74
C PHE A 17 -14.88 8.96 -2.57
N ILE A 18 -14.84 8.75 -3.89
CA ILE A 18 -14.10 9.61 -4.82
C ILE A 18 -14.75 9.55 -6.21
N THR A 19 -14.78 10.66 -6.95
CA THR A 19 -15.41 10.73 -8.27
C THR A 19 -14.38 10.68 -9.41
N ASP A 20 -14.80 10.19 -10.58
CA ASP A 20 -13.92 10.16 -11.74
C ASP A 20 -13.70 11.60 -12.24
N GLY A 21 -12.44 11.96 -12.51
CA GLY A 21 -12.04 13.32 -12.85
C GLY A 21 -11.54 14.17 -11.66
N GLU A 22 -11.76 13.75 -10.41
CA GLU A 22 -11.24 14.48 -9.24
C GLU A 22 -9.70 14.45 -9.17
N ILE A 23 -9.09 15.49 -8.61
CA ILE A 23 -7.64 15.51 -8.34
C ILE A 23 -7.39 15.01 -6.92
N TYR A 24 -6.69 13.89 -6.80
CA TYR A 24 -6.32 13.30 -5.51
C TYR A 24 -4.84 13.46 -5.20
N PRO A 25 -4.46 13.95 -4.00
CA PRO A 25 -3.08 13.93 -3.54
C PRO A 25 -2.74 12.56 -2.93
N CYS A 26 -1.74 11.87 -3.48
CA CYS A 26 -1.27 10.60 -2.92
C CYS A 26 -0.83 10.76 -1.46
N SER A 27 -1.38 9.95 -0.55
CA SER A 27 -1.03 9.99 0.88
C SER A 27 0.46 9.75 1.14
N TYR A 28 1.13 8.99 0.27
CA TYR A 28 2.54 8.60 0.39
C TYR A 28 3.48 9.61 -0.28
N CYS A 29 3.44 9.75 -1.61
CA CYS A 29 4.41 10.58 -2.33
C CYS A 29 4.01 12.06 -2.47
N LYS A 30 2.78 12.42 -2.07
CA LYS A 30 2.17 13.75 -2.17
C LYS A 30 1.93 14.29 -3.58
N SER A 31 2.27 13.52 -4.62
CA SER A 31 1.92 13.86 -6.00
C SER A 31 0.41 13.90 -6.20
N LYS A 32 -0.07 14.93 -6.91
CA LYS A 32 -1.47 15.09 -7.31
C LYS A 32 -1.72 14.41 -8.65
N PHE A 33 -2.85 13.73 -8.80
CA PHE A 33 -3.23 13.08 -10.06
C PHE A 33 -4.75 13.02 -10.21
N THR A 34 -5.22 12.99 -11.45
CA THR A 34 -6.65 12.84 -11.78
C THR A 34 -7.12 11.42 -11.50
N VAL A 35 -8.26 11.24 -10.86
CA VAL A 35 -8.86 9.93 -10.61
C VAL A 35 -9.53 9.43 -11.88
N THR A 36 -9.28 8.18 -12.20
CA THR A 36 -9.85 7.50 -13.38
C THR A 36 -10.24 6.09 -12.94
N ALA A 37 -11.30 5.50 -13.50
CA ALA A 37 -11.71 4.13 -13.21
C ALA A 37 -10.56 3.10 -13.19
N VAL A 38 -9.59 3.19 -14.11
CA VAL A 38 -8.41 2.28 -14.18
C VAL A 38 -7.44 2.38 -12.99
N ARG A 39 -7.56 3.43 -12.16
CA ARG A 39 -6.76 3.63 -10.94
C ARG A 39 -7.49 3.17 -9.69
N ARG A 40 -8.77 2.83 -9.81
CA ARG A 40 -9.59 2.32 -8.70
C ARG A 40 -9.40 0.82 -8.56
N LEU A 41 -9.25 0.38 -7.33
CA LEU A 41 -9.21 -1.01 -6.92
C LEU A 41 -10.34 -1.17 -5.90
N TYR A 42 -11.30 -2.03 -6.19
CA TYR A 42 -12.28 -2.40 -5.17
C TYR A 42 -11.57 -3.29 -4.17
N LEU A 43 -11.22 -2.69 -3.02
CA LEU A 43 -10.64 -3.42 -1.92
C LEU A 43 -11.80 -3.94 -1.09
N GLU A 44 -12.05 -5.24 -1.21
CA GLU A 44 -12.86 -5.89 -0.21
C GLU A 44 -12.10 -5.80 1.12
N PRO A 45 -12.70 -5.21 2.17
CA PRO A 45 -12.17 -5.43 3.51
C PRO A 45 -12.10 -6.95 3.67
N HIS A 46 -10.96 -7.48 4.13
CA HIS A 46 -10.90 -8.89 4.54
C HIS A 46 -12.10 -9.13 5.46
N ARG A 47 -13.14 -9.78 4.95
CA ARG A 47 -14.33 -10.07 5.74
C ARG A 47 -13.80 -10.99 6.82
N LYS A 48 -13.80 -10.50 8.06
CA LYS A 48 -13.66 -11.37 9.23
C LYS A 48 -14.70 -12.46 9.04
N ALA A 49 -14.27 -13.68 8.71
CA ALA A 49 -15.16 -14.82 8.76
C ALA A 49 -15.78 -14.78 10.16
N LYS A 50 -17.10 -14.81 10.23
CA LYS A 50 -17.88 -14.69 11.46
C LYS A 50 -17.56 -15.94 12.31
N GLY A 51 -16.46 -15.90 13.07
CA GLY A 51 -15.88 -17.05 13.77
C GLY A 51 -14.37 -17.00 13.96
N ASP A 52 -13.62 -16.39 13.04
CA ASP A 52 -12.16 -16.26 13.17
C ASP A 52 -11.77 -14.82 13.49
N GLN A 53 -11.62 -14.53 14.79
CA GLN A 53 -10.75 -13.45 15.23
C GLN A 53 -9.28 -13.89 15.07
N GLN A 54 -8.85 -14.25 13.86
CA GLN A 54 -7.43 -14.19 13.54
C GLN A 54 -7.07 -12.72 13.28
N THR A 55 -7.00 -11.94 14.35
CA THR A 55 -6.09 -10.81 14.40
C THR A 55 -4.71 -11.38 14.14
N TYR A 56 -4.22 -11.27 12.90
CA TYR A 56 -2.81 -11.53 12.61
C TYR A 56 -2.00 -10.56 13.46
N ASN A 57 -1.50 -11.06 14.58
CA ASN A 57 -0.69 -10.30 15.49
C ASN A 57 0.70 -10.23 14.88
N TYR A 58 0.92 -9.20 14.06
CA TYR A 58 2.21 -9.00 13.41
C TYR A 58 3.36 -8.90 14.43
N ASP A 59 3.11 -8.36 15.63
CA ASP A 59 4.11 -8.29 16.68
C ASP A 59 4.50 -9.68 17.20
N GLU A 60 3.51 -10.55 17.42
CA GLU A 60 3.75 -11.93 17.83
C GLU A 60 4.40 -12.76 16.71
N PHE A 61 3.97 -12.57 15.46
CA PHE A 61 4.59 -13.17 14.30
C PHE A 61 6.07 -12.80 14.21
N VAL A 62 6.41 -11.51 14.30
CA VAL A 62 7.79 -11.03 14.24
C VAL A 62 8.62 -11.56 15.40
N LYS A 63 8.07 -11.61 16.62
CA LYS A 63 8.75 -12.16 17.80
C LYS A 63 9.07 -13.65 17.67
N ASN A 64 8.26 -14.39 16.94
CA ASN A 64 8.42 -15.83 16.72
C ASN A 64 9.28 -16.17 15.50
N LEU A 65 9.79 -15.18 14.75
CA LEU A 65 10.69 -15.43 13.63
C LEU A 65 12.07 -15.87 14.14
N SER A 66 12.67 -16.83 13.42
CA SER A 66 14.10 -17.08 13.56
C SER A 66 14.91 -15.85 13.14
N TYR A 67 16.14 -15.74 13.64
CA TYR A 67 17.03 -14.63 13.25
C TYR A 67 17.23 -14.54 11.73
N SER A 68 17.41 -15.67 11.05
CA SER A 68 17.56 -15.69 9.58
C SER A 68 16.31 -15.22 8.84
N ALA A 69 15.12 -15.60 9.32
CA ALA A 69 13.86 -15.14 8.76
C ALA A 69 13.64 -13.64 9.01
N LEU A 70 14.00 -13.14 10.20
CA LEU A 70 13.92 -11.72 10.53
C LEU A 70 14.83 -10.86 9.63
N ILE A 71 16.08 -11.29 9.41
CA ILE A 71 17.00 -10.59 8.51
C ILE A 71 16.47 -10.60 7.07
N THR A 72 15.92 -11.74 6.62
CA THR A 72 15.31 -11.84 5.28
C THR A 72 14.14 -10.87 5.14
N LEU A 73 13.25 -10.82 6.15
CA LEU A 73 12.11 -9.91 6.19
C LEU A 73 12.56 -8.44 6.13
N LEU A 74 13.55 -8.06 6.94
CA LEU A 74 14.10 -6.71 6.95
C LEU A 74 14.69 -6.31 5.59
N ASN A 75 15.40 -7.22 4.94
CA ASN A 75 15.97 -6.98 3.60
C ASN A 75 14.87 -6.77 2.54
N VAL A 76 13.83 -7.61 2.55
CA VAL A 76 12.70 -7.48 1.61
C VAL A 76 11.97 -6.16 1.81
N ILE A 77 11.66 -5.79 3.06
CA ILE A 77 10.99 -4.52 3.38
C ILE A 77 11.87 -3.34 2.98
N SER A 78 13.17 -3.37 3.28
CA SER A 78 14.11 -2.30 2.94
C SER A 78 14.20 -2.10 1.44
N ASN A 79 14.33 -3.19 0.66
CA ASN A 79 14.37 -3.13 -0.80
C ASN A 79 13.08 -2.55 -1.39
N GLU A 80 11.92 -2.91 -0.85
CA GLU A 80 10.64 -2.35 -1.30
C GLU A 80 10.50 -0.86 -0.96
N ILE A 81 10.97 -0.42 0.21
CA ILE A 81 10.98 1.00 0.58
C ILE A 81 11.90 1.79 -0.36
N ILE A 82 13.13 1.31 -0.56
CA ILE A 82 14.13 1.89 -1.47
C ILE A 82 13.53 2.03 -2.87
N LYS A 83 13.01 0.94 -3.44
CA LYS A 83 12.42 0.92 -4.78
C LYS A 83 11.31 1.97 -4.94
N ARG A 84 10.45 2.12 -3.93
CA ARG A 84 9.38 3.14 -3.94
C ARG A 84 9.90 4.55 -3.79
N HIS A 85 11.00 4.76 -3.07
CA HIS A 85 11.61 6.08 -2.90
C HIS A 85 12.33 6.53 -4.17
N PHE A 86 13.17 5.67 -4.77
CA PHE A 86 13.96 6.01 -5.96
C PHE A 86 13.17 5.97 -7.29
N GLN A 87 12.00 5.33 -7.34
CA GLN A 87 11.07 5.51 -8.47
C GLN A 87 10.51 6.94 -8.58
N LYS A 88 10.67 7.77 -7.54
CA LYS A 88 10.27 9.18 -7.53
C LYS A 88 11.19 10.07 -8.37
N ASP A 89 12.48 9.72 -8.47
CA ASP A 89 13.50 10.55 -9.12
C ASP A 89 13.58 10.34 -10.65
N ASN A 90 13.10 9.20 -11.15
CA ASN A 90 13.13 8.85 -12.57
C ASN A 90 11.83 9.18 -13.34
N LYS A 91 10.88 9.88 -12.73
CA LYS A 91 9.61 10.30 -13.36
C LYS A 91 9.45 11.82 -13.50
N MET A 92 10.56 12.57 -13.48
CA MET A 92 10.63 13.95 -13.96
C MET A 92 11.05 13.95 -15.43
N CYS A 93 10.10 13.66 -16.33
CA CYS A 93 10.13 14.02 -17.75
C CYS A 93 8.73 14.47 -18.12
#